data_AF-A0A2V8UYE0-F1
#
_entry.id   AF-A0A2V8UYE0-F1
#
_cell.length_a   1.000
_cell.length_b   1.000
_cell.length_c   1.000
_cell.angle_alpha   90.00
_cell.angle_beta   90.00
_cell.angle_gamma   90.00
#
_symmetry.space_group_name_H-M   'P 1'
#
loop_
_entity.id
_entity.type
_entity.pdbx_description
1 polymer ?
#
loop_
_entity_poly.entity_id
_entity_poly.type
_entity_poly.pdbx_seq_one_letter_code
_entity_poly.pdbx_strand_id
1 'polypeptide(L)'
;MTGFTLDSSGAVLPDVIVCLSKEGGGEVRSATSDEGGRFSFLLLPPGTYQVRAERSAFEPLTLQAIHVTVTETLRLELHLQLATR
;
A
#
# COMPACT_ATOMS: atom_id res chain seq x y z
N MET A 1 4.51 2.02 -8.89
CA MET A 1 4.13 2.57 -7.57
C MET A 1 5.10 2.02 -6.53
N THR A 2 5.56 2.85 -5.61
CA THR A 2 6.43 2.46 -4.49
C THR A 2 5.91 3.08 -3.20
N GLY A 3 6.37 2.60 -2.05
CA GLY A 3 6.02 3.25 -0.81
C GLY A 3 6.71 2.69 0.42
N PHE A 4 6.33 3.26 1.55
CA PHE A 4 6.78 2.90 2.88
C PHE A 4 5.60 2.68 3.82
N THR A 5 5.74 1.72 4.73
CA THR A 5 4.77 1.42 5.78
C THR A 5 5.32 1.86 7.13
N LEU A 6 4.54 2.67 7.84
CA LEU A 6 4.86 3.28 9.12
C LEU A 6 3.71 3.07 10.10
N ASP A 7 3.96 3.14 11.40
CA ASP A 7 2.91 3.30 12.40
C ASP A 7 2.56 4.77 12.64
N SER A 8 1.58 5.03 13.51
CA SER A 8 1.15 6.38 13.89
C SER A 8 2.23 7.24 14.56
N SER A 9 3.30 6.63 15.08
CA SER A 9 4.45 7.32 15.66
C SER A 9 5.54 7.64 14.64
N GLY A 10 5.41 7.13 13.41
CA GLY A 10 6.41 7.23 12.35
C GLY A 10 7.46 6.13 12.40
N ALA A 11 7.26 5.08 13.21
CA ALA A 11 8.18 3.94 13.24
C ALA A 11 7.95 3.03 12.02
N VAL A 12 9.03 2.45 11.50
CA VAL A 12 9.00 1.56 10.34
C VAL A 12 8.23 0.28 10.65
N LEU A 13 7.31 -0.11 9.77
CA LEU A 13 6.57 -1.36 9.86
C LEU A 13 6.97 -2.33 8.76
N PRO A 14 7.76 -3.37 9.06
CA PRO A 14 7.95 -4.51 8.16
C PRO A 14 6.72 -5.42 8.12
N ASP A 15 6.74 -6.41 7.21
CA ASP A 15 5.73 -7.49 7.13
C ASP A 15 4.27 -7.03 6.96
N VAL A 16 4.07 -5.82 6.44
CA VAL A 16 2.75 -5.33 6.03
C VAL A 16 2.42 -5.90 4.65
N ILE A 17 1.30 -6.62 4.55
CA ILE A 17 0.76 -7.09 3.29
C ILE A 17 0.03 -5.92 2.64
N VAL A 18 0.53 -5.46 1.51
CA VAL A 18 -0.09 -4.42 0.70
C VAL A 18 -0.75 -5.09 -0.50
N CYS A 19 -2.05 -4.91 -0.63
CA CYS A 19 -2.87 -5.36 -1.75
C CYS A 19 -3.26 -4.15 -2.60
N LEU A 20 -3.04 -4.26 -3.91
CA LEU A 20 -3.39 -3.25 -4.89
C LEU A 20 -4.47 -3.83 -5.82
N SER A 21 -5.60 -3.16 -5.95
CA SER A 21 -6.67 -3.55 -6.87
C SER A 21 -6.99 -2.43 -7.86
N LYS A 22 -7.11 -2.77 -9.14
CA LYS A 22 -7.56 -1.82 -10.17
C LYS A 22 -9.07 -1.65 -10.13
N GLU A 23 -9.54 -0.40 -10.16
CA GLU A 23 -10.97 -0.08 -10.30
C GLU A 23 -11.51 -0.61 -11.64
N GLY A 24 -12.75 -1.09 -11.65
CA GLY A 24 -13.38 -1.72 -12.82
C GLY A 24 -13.18 -3.24 -12.91
N GLY A 25 -12.47 -3.85 -11.95
CA GLY A 25 -12.34 -5.30 -11.82
C GLY A 25 -11.37 -5.90 -12.85
N GLY A 26 -10.22 -6.38 -12.39
CA GLY A 26 -9.32 -7.12 -13.27
C GLY A 26 -8.00 -7.49 -12.60
N GLU A 27 -7.27 -6.48 -12.14
CA GLU A 27 -5.91 -6.68 -11.64
C GLU A 27 -5.88 -6.53 -10.12
N VAL A 28 -5.48 -7.61 -9.44
CA VAL A 28 -5.14 -7.60 -8.02
C VAL A 28 -3.68 -8.05 -7.89
N ARG A 29 -2.85 -7.24 -7.25
CA ARG A 29 -1.46 -7.58 -6.91
C ARG A 29 -1.25 -7.46 -5.41
N SER A 30 -0.34 -8.25 -4.87
CA SER A 30 0.11 -8.12 -3.49
C SER A 30 1.62 -8.00 -3.41
N ALA A 31 2.09 -7.27 -2.39
CA ALA A 31 3.49 -7.15 -2.02
C ALA A 31 3.57 -7.08 -0.50
N THR A 32 4.62 -7.66 0.08
CA THR A 32 4.90 -7.52 1.51
C THR A 32 6.02 -6.51 1.71
N SER A 33 5.88 -5.61 2.67
CA SER A 33 6.92 -4.63 2.99
C SER A 33 8.16 -5.31 3.59
N ASP A 34 9.35 -4.88 3.17
CA ASP A 34 10.62 -5.39 3.68
C ASP A 34 10.95 -4.90 5.12
N GLU A 35 12.12 -5.28 5.65
CA GLU A 35 12.61 -4.86 6.97
C GLU A 35 12.68 -3.33 7.15
N GLY A 36 12.85 -2.59 6.05
CA GLY A 36 12.83 -1.13 6.01
C GLY A 36 11.44 -0.54 5.75
N GLY A 37 10.38 -1.35 5.80
CA GLY A 37 9.01 -0.98 5.52
C GLY A 37 8.74 -0.66 4.05
N ARG A 38 9.65 -1.00 3.12
CA ARG A 38 9.50 -0.65 1.71
C ARG A 38 8.66 -1.67 0.97
N PHE A 39 7.80 -1.20 0.08
CA PHE A 39 7.08 -2.04 -0.88
C PHE A 39 7.11 -1.41 -2.28
N SER A 40 6.89 -2.24 -3.31
CA SER A 40 6.77 -1.76 -4.68
C SER A 40 5.86 -2.62 -5.55
N PHE A 41 5.19 -1.96 -6.49
CA PHE A 41 4.43 -2.55 -7.57
C PHE A 41 4.96 -1.99 -8.90
N LEU A 42 5.55 -2.86 -9.71
CA LEU A 42 6.18 -2.51 -10.96
C LEU A 42 5.24 -2.73 -12.14
N LEU A 43 5.43 -1.95 -13.21
CA LEU A 43 4.73 -2.11 -14.49
C LEU A 43 3.20 -2.09 -14.33
N LEU A 44 2.68 -1.14 -13.55
CA LEU A 44 1.24 -0.93 -13.41
C LEU A 44 0.70 -0.25 -14.67
N PRO A 45 -0.35 -0.80 -15.31
CA PRO A 45 -1.10 -0.07 -16.32
C PRO A 45 -1.65 1.26 -15.76
N PRO A 46 -1.86 2.28 -16.60
CA PRO A 46 -2.58 3.47 -16.18
C PRO A 46 -4.01 3.13 -15.74
N GLY A 47 -4.50 3.88 -14.76
CA GLY A 47 -5.85 3.75 -14.25
C GLY A 47 -5.97 4.15 -12.78
N THR A 48 -7.15 3.93 -12.23
CA THR A 48 -7.45 4.16 -10.82
C THR A 48 -7.30 2.86 -10.04
N TYR A 49 -6.68 2.95 -8.87
CA TYR A 49 -6.40 1.82 -8.01
C TYR A 49 -6.87 2.09 -6.57
N GLN A 50 -7.15 1.02 -5.86
CA GLN A 50 -7.29 0.98 -4.42
C GLN A 50 -6.06 0.25 -3.83
N VAL A 51 -5.53 0.79 -2.75
CA VAL A 51 -4.46 0.16 -1.96
C VAL A 51 -5.03 -0.20 -0.60
N ARG A 52 -4.82 -1.44 -0.18
CA ARG A 52 -5.19 -1.95 1.15
C ARG A 52 -3.97 -2.52 1.83
N ALA A 53 -3.65 -2.04 3.02
CA ALA A 53 -2.50 -2.47 3.80
C ALA A 53 -2.97 -3.17 5.08
N GLU A 54 -2.37 -4.31 5.39
CA GLU A 54 -2.74 -5.13 6.53
C GLU A 54 -1.53 -5.70 7.24
N ARG A 55 -1.59 -5.72 8.56
CA ARG A 55 -0.63 -6.42 9.42
C ARG A 55 -1.32 -6.81 10.71
N SER A 56 -0.95 -7.96 11.26
CA SER A 56 -1.47 -8.41 12.55
C SER A 56 -1.26 -7.34 13.64
N ALA A 57 -2.28 -7.17 14.49
CA ALA A 57 -2.37 -6.14 15.55
C ALA A 57 -2.50 -4.69 15.07
N PHE A 58 -2.68 -4.45 13.77
CA PHE A 58 -2.98 -3.13 13.21
C PHE A 58 -4.36 -3.12 12.52
N GLU A 59 -5.02 -1.97 12.53
CA GLU A 59 -6.22 -1.74 11.73
C GLU A 59 -5.88 -1.75 10.23
N PRO A 60 -6.65 -2.44 9.37
CA PRO A 60 -6.49 -2.36 7.93
C PRO A 60 -6.61 -0.91 7.43
N LEU A 61 -5.60 -0.43 6.72
CA LEU A 61 -5.64 0.86 6.05
C LEU A 61 -6.09 0.67 4.60
N THR A 62 -7.11 1.41 4.16
CA THR A 62 -7.53 1.41 2.74
C THR A 62 -7.49 2.81 2.17
N LEU A 63 -6.72 2.98 1.10
CA LEU A 63 -6.70 4.19 0.27
C LEU A 63 -7.40 3.90 -1.04
N GLN A 64 -8.34 4.76 -1.43
CA GLN A 64 -9.12 4.63 -2.66
C GLN A 64 -8.72 5.73 -3.65
N ALA A 65 -9.20 5.60 -4.89
CA ALA A 65 -9.03 6.61 -5.94
C ALA A 65 -7.57 7.02 -6.21
N ILE A 66 -6.63 6.06 -6.14
CA ILE A 66 -5.22 6.33 -6.45
C ILE A 66 -5.02 6.29 -7.95
N HIS A 67 -4.69 7.44 -8.54
CA HIS A 67 -4.47 7.58 -9.97
C HIS A 67 -3.03 7.24 -10.35
N VAL A 68 -2.86 6.25 -11.22
CA VAL A 68 -1.57 5.87 -11.81
C VAL A 68 -1.55 6.31 -13.27
N THR A 69 -0.51 7.06 -13.65
CA THR A 69 -0.26 7.53 -15.02
C THR A 69 1.05 6.93 -15.55
N VAL A 70 1.25 6.95 -16.88
CA VAL A 70 2.41 6.30 -17.54
C VAL A 70 3.75 6.96 -17.16
N THR A 71 3.72 8.25 -16.87
CA THR A 71 4.93 9.10 -16.85
C THR A 71 5.57 9.24 -15.48
N GLU A 72 4.93 8.77 -14.41
CA GLU A 72 5.34 9.06 -13.04
C GLU A 72 5.35 7.81 -12.15
N THR A 73 6.36 7.73 -11.28
CA THR A 73 6.36 6.75 -10.19
C THR A 73 5.67 7.36 -8.98
N LEU A 74 4.43 6.95 -8.73
CA LEU A 74 3.74 7.33 -7.49
C LEU A 74 4.45 6.72 -6.27
N ARG A 75 4.68 7.57 -5.26
CA ARG A 75 5.20 7.19 -3.94
C ARG A 75 4.11 7.37 -2.88
N LEU A 76 3.90 6.35 -2.05
CA LEU A 76 2.92 6.36 -0.97
C LEU A 76 3.59 6.16 0.39
N GLU A 77 3.00 6.78 1.41
CA GLU A 77 3.29 6.47 2.82
C GLU A 77 2.01 5.94 3.45
N LEU A 78 2.10 4.74 4.01
CA LEU A 78 0.98 4.03 4.60
C LEU A 78 1.16 4.01 6.11
N HIS A 79 0.38 4.82 6.81
CA HIS A 79 0.47 5.00 8.27
C HIS A 79 -0.60 4.15 8.96
N LEU A 80 -0.24 2.95 9.41
CA LEU A 80 -1.15 2.03 10.07
C LEU A 80 -1.33 2.39 11.54
N GLN A 81 -2.57 2.26 12.03
CA GLN A 81 -2.89 2.45 13.45
C GLN A 81 -2.94 1.09 14.15
N LEU A 82 -2.51 1.00 15.40
CA LEU A 82 -2.74 -0.21 16.19
C LEU A 82 -4.24 -0.49 16.29
N ALA A 83 -4.59 -1.78 16.27
CA ALA A 83 -5.96 -2.20 16.48
C ALA A 83 -6.44 -1.81 17.88
N THR A 84 -7.55 -1.09 17.95
CA THR A 84 -8.12 -0.72 19.25
C THR A 84 -9.05 -1.86 19.68
N ARG A 85 -8.83 -2.41 20.87
CA ARG A 85 -9.67 -3.48 21.42
C ARG A 85 -11.08 -3.01 21.76
#